data_AF-V6J7S2-F1
#
_entry.id   AF-V6J7S2-F1
#
_cell.length_a   1.000
_cell.length_b   1.000
_cell.length_c   1.000
_cell.angle_alpha   90.00
_cell.angle_beta   90.00
_cell.angle_gamma   90.00
#
_symmetry.space_group_name_H-M   'P 1'
#
loop_
_entity.id
_entity.type
_entity.pdbx_description
1 polymer ?
#
loop_
_entity_poly.entity_id
_entity_poly.type
_entity_poly.pdbx_seq_one_letter_code
_entity_poly.pdbx_strand_id
1 'polypeptide(L)'
;MSTATTKKKECEKHMNMQQQSGQTPMNFAQPPAILSTKDFLYIEDILSWNLAIIKKAHAYAAMCQDQDVIQAMNRTSQLHIRHYQDILNHLGKHIQTTAMAGGVMQ
;
A
#
# COMPACT_ATOMS: atom_id res chain seq x y z
N MET A 1 -47.56 -4.60 -49.29
CA MET A 1 -46.88 -5.25 -48.14
C MET A 1 -45.57 -4.49 -47.95
N SER A 2 -45.46 -3.42 -47.15
CA SER A 2 -45.74 -3.33 -45.70
C SER A 2 -45.09 -4.53 -45.01
N THR A 3 -44.01 -4.43 -44.24
CA THR A 3 -43.74 -3.53 -43.12
C THR A 3 -42.24 -3.68 -42.72
N ALA A 4 -41.37 -2.70 -42.97
CA ALA A 4 -40.00 -2.78 -42.42
C ALA A 4 -39.34 -1.42 -42.12
N THR A 5 -39.92 -0.31 -42.56
CA THR A 5 -39.27 1.01 -42.45
C THR A 5 -39.76 1.87 -41.28
N THR A 6 -40.79 1.44 -40.54
CA THR A 6 -41.39 2.29 -39.49
C THR A 6 -40.78 2.10 -38.09
N LYS A 7 -40.13 0.97 -37.77
CA LYS A 7 -39.67 0.71 -36.39
C LYS A 7 -38.34 1.38 -36.00
N LYS A 8 -37.52 1.86 -36.95
CA LYS A 8 -36.19 2.42 -36.62
C LYS A 8 -36.23 3.90 -36.20
N LYS A 9 -37.20 4.67 -36.69
CA LYS A 9 -37.29 6.13 -36.45
C LYS A 9 -37.94 6.53 -35.11
N GLU A 10 -38.51 5.60 -34.36
CA GLU A 10 -39.18 5.90 -33.09
C GLU A 10 -38.30 5.68 -31.85
N CYS A 11 -37.29 4.81 -31.93
CA CYS A 11 -36.28 4.64 -30.88
C CYS A 11 -35.28 5.80 -30.80
N GLU A 12 -35.09 6.58 -31.87
CA GLU A 12 -34.17 7.74 -31.86
C GLU A 12 -34.78 8.97 -31.19
N LYS A 13 -36.11 9.13 -31.16
CA LYS A 13 -36.75 10.31 -30.57
C LYS A 13 -36.94 10.20 -29.05
N HIS A 14 -36.82 9.00 -28.47
CA HIS A 14 -36.97 8.79 -27.02
C HIS A 14 -35.65 8.68 -26.24
N MET A 15 -34.48 8.78 -26.90
CA MET A 15 -33.18 8.63 -26.23
C MET A 15 -32.40 9.96 -26.15
N ASN A 16 -33.08 11.10 -25.97
CA ASN A 16 -32.41 12.41 -25.83
C ASN A 16 -32.99 13.28 -24.72
N MET A 17 -33.53 12.70 -23.64
CA MET A 17 -34.03 13.54 -22.54
C MET A 17 -33.87 12.99 -21.13
N GLN A 18 -32.84 12.16 -20.86
CA GLN A 18 -32.59 11.79 -19.47
C GLN A 18 -31.17 11.31 -19.18
N GLN A 19 -30.19 12.22 -19.26
CA GLN A 19 -28.96 12.02 -18.48
C GLN A 19 -28.24 13.35 -18.21
N GLN A 20 -28.83 14.14 -17.33
CA GLN A 20 -28.12 15.24 -16.67
C GLN A 20 -28.41 15.18 -15.17
N SER A 21 -28.02 14.07 -14.53
CA SER A 21 -27.84 14.01 -13.08
C SER A 21 -26.38 14.32 -12.79
N GLY A 22 -26.14 15.55 -12.32
CA GLY A 22 -24.82 16.00 -11.87
C GLY A 22 -24.31 15.09 -10.75
N GLN A 23 -23.30 14.29 -11.05
CA GLN A 23 -22.55 13.57 -10.04
C GLN A 23 -21.55 14.56 -9.43
N THR A 24 -21.94 15.21 -8.34
CA THR A 24 -20.99 15.85 -7.43
C THR A 24 -20.03 14.75 -6.93
N PRO A 25 -18.71 14.87 -7.12
CA PRO A 25 -17.77 13.91 -6.57
C PRO A 25 -17.91 13.94 -5.04
N MET A 26 -18.45 12.85 -4.48
CA MET A 26 -18.49 12.62 -3.04
C MET A 26 -17.05 12.39 -2.57
N ASN A 27 -16.40 13.46 -2.10
CA ASN A 27 -15.11 13.36 -1.42
C ASN A 27 -15.35 12.80 -0.02
N PHE A 28 -15.24 11.47 0.13
CA PHE A 28 -15.27 10.85 1.45
C PHE A 28 -14.02 11.29 2.22
N ALA A 29 -14.22 11.85 3.42
CA ALA A 29 -13.11 12.18 4.31
C ALA A 29 -12.36 10.89 4.65
N GLN A 30 -11.11 10.78 4.20
CA GLN A 30 -10.25 9.68 4.62
C GLN A 30 -9.85 9.88 6.08
N PRO A 31 -9.84 8.82 6.89
CA PRO A 31 -9.40 8.90 8.26
C PRO A 31 -7.94 9.40 8.32
N PRO A 32 -7.59 10.25 9.30
CA PRO A 32 -6.23 10.73 9.47
C PRO A 32 -5.23 9.57 9.62
N ALA A 33 -4.09 9.67 8.94
CA ALA A 33 -2.98 8.75 9.14
C ALA A 33 -2.31 9.07 10.50
N ILE A 34 -2.85 8.50 11.57
CA ILE A 34 -2.32 8.62 12.94
C ILE A 34 -1.85 7.23 13.37
N LEU A 35 -0.61 7.14 13.84
CA LEU A 35 -0.09 5.95 14.52
C LEU A 35 -0.30 6.11 16.03
N SER A 36 -0.91 5.11 16.64
CA SER A 36 -1.04 5.03 18.09
C SER A 36 0.23 4.49 18.76
N THR A 37 0.34 4.65 20.07
CA THR A 37 1.41 4.02 20.86
C THR A 37 1.49 2.51 20.65
N LYS A 38 0.33 1.84 20.49
CA LYS A 38 0.27 0.40 20.24
C LYS A 38 0.93 0.04 18.91
N ASP A 39 0.72 0.85 17.88
CA ASP A 39 1.33 0.64 16.57
C ASP A 39 2.86 0.79 16.64
N PHE A 40 3.35 1.79 17.38
CA PHE A 40 4.80 1.95 17.60
C PHE A 40 5.44 0.76 18.31
N LEU A 41 4.77 0.19 19.32
CA LEU A 41 5.28 -1.00 20.01
C LEU A 41 5.38 -2.22 19.06
N TYR A 42 4.41 -2.42 18.18
CA TYR A 42 4.50 -3.48 17.17
C TYR A 42 5.59 -3.21 16.12
N ILE A 43 5.77 -1.95 15.72
CA ILE A 43 6.83 -1.55 14.79
C ILE A 43 8.22 -1.76 15.41
N GLU A 44 8.39 -1.43 16.69
CA GLU A 44 9.64 -1.66 17.42
C GLU A 44 9.99 -3.16 17.50
N ASP A 45 9.00 -3.99 17.82
CA ASP A 45 9.18 -5.44 17.89
C ASP A 45 9.59 -6.02 16.53
N ILE A 46 8.91 -5.65 15.44
CA ILE A 46 9.24 -6.19 14.12
C ILE A 46 10.60 -5.67 13.60
N LEU A 47 11.00 -4.44 13.93
CA LEU A 47 12.34 -3.93 13.62
C LEU A 47 13.42 -4.72 14.37
N SER A 48 13.18 -4.98 15.65
CA SER A 48 14.07 -5.79 16.50
C SER A 48 14.20 -7.22 15.99
N TRP A 49 13.07 -7.83 15.58
CA TRP A 49 13.04 -9.17 15.02
C TRP A 49 13.83 -9.27 13.71
N ASN A 50 13.64 -8.32 12.79
CA ASN A 50 14.41 -8.26 11.55
C ASN A 50 15.91 -8.15 11.83
N LEU A 51 16.32 -7.22 12.71
CA LEU A 51 17.73 -7.04 13.07
C LEU A 51 18.34 -8.31 13.70
N ALA A 52 17.60 -8.98 14.58
CA ALA A 52 18.03 -10.23 15.20
C ALA A 52 18.26 -11.33 14.15
N ILE A 53 17.36 -11.48 13.17
CA ILE A 53 17.53 -12.49 12.11
C ILE A 53 18.70 -12.15 11.21
N ILE A 54 18.88 -10.89 10.80
CA ILE A 54 20.02 -10.46 9.97
C ILE A 54 21.34 -10.87 10.62
N LYS A 55 21.51 -10.57 11.91
CA LYS A 55 22.73 -10.90 12.66
C LYS A 55 22.96 -12.41 12.75
N LYS A 56 21.90 -13.18 13.05
CA LYS A 56 21.99 -14.64 13.19
C LYS A 56 22.27 -15.33 11.85
N ALA A 57 21.53 -14.96 10.80
CA ALA A 57 21.71 -15.53 9.47
C ALA A 57 23.12 -15.26 8.94
N HIS A 58 23.64 -14.04 9.10
CA HIS A 58 25.01 -13.71 8.72
C HIS A 58 26.04 -14.51 9.53
N ALA A 59 25.86 -14.65 10.85
CA ALA A 59 26.76 -15.45 11.68
C ALA A 59 26.74 -16.94 11.29
N TYR A 60 25.57 -17.52 11.04
CA TYR A 60 25.45 -18.93 10.69
C TYR A 60 25.96 -19.24 9.28
N ALA A 61 25.80 -18.33 8.32
CA ALA A 61 26.42 -18.46 7.00
C ALA A 61 27.95 -18.65 7.11
N ALA A 62 28.61 -17.99 8.07
CA ALA A 62 30.06 -18.14 8.30
C ALA A 62 30.45 -19.45 9.01
N MET A 63 29.49 -20.16 9.62
CA MET A 63 29.73 -21.39 10.39
C MET A 63 29.37 -22.66 9.61
N CYS A 64 28.65 -22.53 8.49
CA CYS A 64 28.23 -23.65 7.66
C CYS A 64 29.29 -24.01 6.60
N GLN A 65 29.26 -25.26 6.16
CA GLN A 65 30.13 -25.78 5.07
C GLN A 65 29.31 -26.05 3.81
N ASP A 66 28.07 -26.48 3.99
CA ASP A 66 27.10 -26.73 2.92
C ASP A 66 26.76 -25.42 2.20
N GLN A 67 27.01 -25.39 0.89
CA GLN A 67 26.83 -24.20 0.06
C GLN A 67 25.36 -23.80 -0.08
N ASP A 68 24.43 -24.74 -0.15
CA ASP A 68 23.01 -24.43 -0.27
C ASP A 68 22.48 -23.79 1.01
N VAL A 69 22.95 -24.26 2.18
CA VAL A 69 22.63 -23.66 3.48
C VAL A 69 23.19 -22.24 3.57
N ILE A 70 24.45 -22.03 3.16
CA ILE A 70 25.07 -20.69 3.14
C ILE A 70 24.25 -19.72 2.28
N GLN A 71 23.88 -20.15 1.06
CA GLN A 71 23.10 -19.32 0.15
C GLN A 71 21.71 -19.01 0.71
N ALA A 72 21.05 -19.99 1.34
CA ALA A 72 19.76 -19.77 2.00
C ALA A 72 19.86 -18.76 3.14
N MET A 73 20.91 -18.83 3.97
CA MET A 73 21.16 -17.87 5.05
C MET A 73 21.43 -16.46 4.51
N ASN A 74 22.25 -16.34 3.46
CA ASN A 74 22.52 -15.05 2.82
C ASN A 74 21.24 -14.42 2.23
N ARG A 75 20.42 -15.22 1.54
CA ARG A 75 19.12 -14.76 1.01
C ARG A 75 18.17 -14.32 2.12
N THR A 76 18.14 -15.08 3.22
CA THR A 76 17.34 -14.74 4.41
C THR A 76 17.78 -13.40 4.99
N SER A 77 19.09 -13.21 5.20
CA SER A 77 19.65 -11.95 5.69
C SER A 77 19.27 -10.76 4.80
N GLN A 78 19.43 -10.89 3.48
CA GLN A 78 19.06 -9.84 2.52
C GLN A 78 17.56 -9.52 2.55
N LEU A 79 16.70 -10.54 2.68
CA LEU A 79 15.26 -10.37 2.79
C LEU A 79 14.89 -9.50 4.00
N HIS A 80 15.47 -9.82 5.17
CA HIS A 80 15.20 -9.08 6.41
C HIS A 80 15.81 -7.67 6.39
N ILE A 81 16.97 -7.45 5.76
CA ILE A 81 17.52 -6.11 5.54
C ILE A 81 16.54 -5.25 4.75
N ARG A 82 16.02 -5.79 3.64
CA ARG A 82 15.04 -5.07 2.82
C ARG A 82 13.77 -4.77 3.61
N HIS A 83 13.21 -5.74 4.35
CA HIS A 83 12.03 -5.50 5.18
C HIS A 83 12.26 -4.42 6.25
N TYR A 84 13.43 -4.42 6.90
CA TYR A 84 13.79 -3.38 7.86
C TYR A 84 13.80 -1.98 7.21
N GLN A 85 14.42 -1.85 6.04
CA GLN A 85 14.47 -0.59 5.28
C GLN A 85 13.08 -0.15 4.80
N ASP A 86 12.26 -1.08 4.32
CA ASP A 86 10.88 -0.80 3.87
C ASP A 86 10.05 -0.21 5.01
N ILE A 87 10.12 -0.79 6.21
CA ILE A 87 9.41 -0.31 7.40
C ILE A 87 9.88 1.10 7.78
N LEU A 88 11.20 1.34 7.81
CA LEU A 88 11.74 2.67 8.11
C LEU A 88 11.31 3.72 7.09
N ASN A 89 11.29 3.37 5.80
CA ASN A 89 10.84 4.25 4.73
C ASN A 89 9.36 4.60 4.88
N HIS A 90 8.51 3.62 5.23
CA HIS A 90 7.10 3.86 5.50
C HIS A 90 6.91 4.78 6.72
N LEU A 91 7.68 4.56 7.79
CA LEU A 91 7.62 5.39 8.98
C LEU A 91 8.07 6.84 8.69
N GLY A 92 9.15 7.02 7.93
CA GLY A 92 9.62 8.34 7.50
C GLY A 92 8.58 9.11 6.69
N LYS A 93 7.91 8.43 5.73
CA LYS A 93 6.79 9.01 4.95
C LYS A 93 5.60 9.38 5.84
N HIS A 94 5.29 8.56 6.84
CA HIS A 94 4.22 8.85 7.80
C HIS A 94 4.53 10.12 8.61
N ILE A 95 5.74 10.25 9.14
CA ILE A 95 6.18 11.43 9.91
C ILE A 95 6.11 12.70 9.05
N GLN A 96 6.55 12.64 7.79
CA GLN A 96 6.46 13.78 6.87
C GLN A 96 5.00 14.16 6.57
N THR A 97 4.13 13.18 6.34
CA THR A 97 2.69 13.42 6.13
C THR A 97 2.06 14.10 7.34
N THR A 98 2.36 13.64 8.55
CA THR A 98 1.84 14.24 9.79
C THR A 98 2.35 15.69 9.98
N ALA A 99 3.61 15.97 9.67
CA ALA A 99 4.17 17.32 9.77
C ALA A 99 3.51 18.31 8.81
N MET A 100 3.22 17.90 7.57
CA MET A 100 2.53 18.72 6.57
C MET A 100 1.06 18.96 6.93
N ALA A 101 0.38 17.98 7.52
CA ALA A 101 -1.01 18.12 7.96
C ALA A 101 -1.16 19.05 9.19
N GLY A 102 -0.15 19.08 10.08
CA GLY A 102 -0.12 19.98 11.25
C GLY A 102 0.15 21.44 10.92
N GLY A 103 0.62 21.77 9.71
CA GLY A 103 0.98 23.13 9.29
C GLY A 103 -0.17 23.97 8.70
N VAL A 104 -1.39 23.44 8.56
CA VAL A 104 -2.53 24.11 7.91
C VAL A 104 -3.47 24.82 8.92
N MET A 105 -3.00 25.08 10.15
CA MET A 105 -3.74 25.86 11.16
C MET A 105 -2.91 27.03 11.70
N GLN A 106 -2.53 27.95 10.83
CA GLN A 106 -2.09 29.29 11.23
C GLN A 106 -2.61 30.35 10.28
#